data_AF-A0A4S1FV11-F1
#
_entry.id   AF-A0A4S1FV11-F1
#
_cell.length_a   1.000
_cell.length_b   1.000
_cell.length_c   1.000
_cell.angle_alpha   90.00
_cell.angle_beta   90.00
_cell.angle_gamma   90.00
#
_symmetry.space_group_name_H-M   'P 1'
#
loop_
_entity.id
_entity.type
_entity.pdbx_description
1 polymer ?
#
loop_
_entity_poly.entity_id
_entity_poly.type
_entity_poly.pdbx_seq_one_letter_code
_entity_poly.pdbx_strand_id
1 'polypeptide(L)'
;RDEESRLFAAIRSRSEDAYRLSVFLVDAGCRLGEALGLIWNDIQEHRVSFWITKSGRSRTIPMTERAKEMIKLPPTTEGRRPKGPFAMLTQAQYRAIWNE
;
A
#
# COMPACT_ATOMS: atom_id res chain seq x y z
N ARG A 1 -4.70 -5.32 19.45
CA ARG A 1 -3.58 -4.41 19.09
C ARG A 1 -2.27 -5.18 18.99
N ASP A 2 -1.98 -6.08 19.93
CA ASP A 2 -0.72 -6.85 19.94
C ASP A 2 -0.53 -7.81 18.76
N GLU A 3 -1.62 -8.36 18.20
CA GLU A 3 -1.53 -9.22 16.99
C GLU A 3 -1.12 -8.42 15.76
N GLU A 4 -1.75 -7.27 15.52
CA GLU A 4 -1.42 -6.38 14.40
C GLU A 4 0.05 -5.94 14.48
N SER A 5 0.50 -5.51 15.67
CA SER A 5 1.88 -5.08 15.86
C SER A 5 2.88 -6.22 15.62
N ARG A 6 2.60 -7.43 16.09
CA ARG A 6 3.46 -8.60 15.85
C ARG A 6 3.51 -8.99 14.38
N LEU A 7 2.36 -9.02 13.71
CA LEU A 7 2.24 -9.32 12.29
C LEU A 7 3.04 -8.32 11.46
N PHE A 8 2.84 -7.02 11.71
CA PHE A 8 3.55 -5.98 10.99
C PHE A 8 5.05 -5.96 11.29
N ALA A 9 5.48 -6.25 12.52
CA ALA A 9 6.89 -6.39 12.85
C ALA A 9 7.54 -7.56 12.08
N ALA A 10 6.85 -8.71 11.98
CA ALA A 10 7.33 -9.86 11.21
C ALA A 10 7.49 -9.52 9.72
N ILE A 11 6.47 -8.90 9.11
CA ILE A 11 6.52 -8.46 7.70
C ILE A 11 7.64 -7.45 7.48
N ARG A 12 7.77 -6.46 8.38
CA ARG A 12 8.78 -5.40 8.29
C ARG A 12 10.20 -5.94 8.33
N SER A 13 10.45 -6.98 9.13
CA SER A 13 11.77 -7.63 9.21
C SER A 13 12.22 -8.23 7.87
N ARG A 14 11.28 -8.53 6.97
CA ARG A 14 11.51 -9.11 5.65
C ARG A 14 11.52 -8.06 4.54
N SER A 15 10.63 -7.09 4.60
CA SER A 15 10.52 -6.01 3.61
C SER A 15 9.79 -4.80 4.16
N GLU A 16 10.46 -3.64 4.12
CA GLU A 16 9.85 -2.35 4.49
C GLU A 16 8.70 -1.99 3.55
N ASP A 17 8.82 -2.27 2.25
CA ASP A 17 7.76 -2.00 1.28
C ASP A 17 6.53 -2.89 1.50
N ALA A 18 6.73 -4.17 1.85
CA ALA A 18 5.63 -5.07 2.17
C ALA A 18 4.94 -4.64 3.48
N TYR A 19 5.70 -4.15 4.46
CA TYR A 19 5.14 -3.58 5.68
C TYR A 19 4.28 -2.35 5.38
N ARG A 20 4.80 -1.40 4.59
CA ARG A 20 4.06 -0.19 4.18
C ARG A 20 2.77 -0.54 3.45
N LEU A 21 2.83 -1.49 2.51
CA LEU A 21 1.66 -1.98 1.80
C LEU A 21 0.65 -2.64 2.76
N SER A 22 1.11 -3.44 3.71
CA SER A 22 0.23 -4.14 4.66
C SER A 22 -0.53 -3.17 5.56
N VAL A 23 0.15 -2.17 6.11
CA VAL A 23 -0.48 -1.12 6.92
C VAL A 23 -1.51 -0.34 6.07
N PHE A 24 -1.14 0.01 4.83
CA PHE A 24 -2.06 0.71 3.93
C PHE A 24 -3.31 -0.12 3.61
N LEU A 25 -3.17 -1.43 3.36
CA LEU A 25 -4.31 -2.32 3.07
C LEU A 25 -5.30 -2.36 4.24
N VAL A 26 -4.80 -2.42 5.47
CA VAL A 26 -5.63 -2.44 6.68
C VAL A 26 -6.35 -1.09 6.87
N ASP A 27 -5.65 0.03 6.72
CA ASP A 27 -6.23 1.36 6.94
C ASP A 27 -7.18 1.80 5.82
N ALA A 28 -6.86 1.47 4.57
CA ALA A 28 -7.66 1.84 3.40
C ALA A 28 -8.81 0.86 3.13
N GLY A 29 -8.79 -0.35 3.72
CA GLY A 29 -9.78 -1.38 3.45
C GLY A 29 -9.92 -1.70 1.96
N CYS A 30 -8.79 -1.73 1.24
CA CYS A 30 -8.76 -1.98 -0.21
C CYS A 30 -8.17 -3.36 -0.53
N ARG A 31 -8.43 -3.84 -1.74
CA ARG A 31 -7.86 -5.11 -2.20
C ARG A 31 -6.40 -4.95 -2.55
N LEU A 32 -5.61 -6.02 -2.39
CA LEU A 32 -4.20 -6.04 -2.81
C LEU A 32 -3.97 -5.55 -4.25
N GLY A 33 -4.81 -6.00 -5.20
CA GLY A 33 -4.73 -5.54 -6.59
C GLY A 33 -5.10 -4.06 -6.78
N GLU A 34 -6.00 -3.53 -5.95
CA GLU A 34 -6.36 -2.10 -5.97
C GLU A 34 -5.17 -1.26 -5.48
N ALA A 35 -4.54 -1.65 -4.38
CA ALA A 35 -3.38 -0.95 -3.83
C ALA A 35 -2.15 -0.99 -4.74
N LEU A 36 -1.82 -2.16 -5.30
CA LEU A 36 -0.71 -2.32 -6.24
C LEU A 36 -0.94 -1.59 -7.58
N GLY A 37 -2.21 -1.38 -7.96
CA GLY A 37 -2.59 -0.65 -9.16
C GLY A 37 -2.63 0.87 -9.00
N LEU A 38 -2.54 1.39 -7.77
CA LEU A 38 -2.59 2.84 -7.51
C LEU A 38 -1.46 3.57 -8.22
N ILE A 39 -1.82 4.69 -8.84
CA ILE A 39 -0.86 5.66 -9.38
C ILE A 39 -0.93 6.97 -8.58
N TRP A 40 0.10 7.82 -8.70
CA TRP A 40 0.12 9.08 -7.95
C TRP A 40 -1.10 9.99 -8.19
N ASN A 41 -1.67 9.95 -9.41
CA ASN A 41 -2.85 10.74 -9.75
C ASN A 41 -4.13 10.29 -9.05
N ASP A 42 -4.15 9.05 -8.52
CA ASP A 42 -5.29 8.53 -7.76
C ASP A 42 -5.32 9.03 -6.32
N ILE A 43 -4.20 9.62 -5.88
CA ILE A 43 -3.95 10.02 -4.50
C ILE A 43 -3.96 11.54 -4.41
N GLN A 44 -4.79 12.05 -3.52
CA GLN A 44 -4.84 13.45 -3.14
C GLN A 44 -4.54 13.54 -1.64
N GLU A 45 -4.28 14.75 -1.13
CA GLU A 45 -3.78 14.96 0.24
C GLU A 45 -4.54 14.19 1.33
N HIS A 46 -5.87 14.10 1.21
CA HIS A 46 -6.73 13.48 2.22
C HIS A 46 -7.51 12.27 1.72
N ARG A 47 -7.36 11.86 0.45
CA ARG A 47 -8.21 10.83 -0.15
C ARG A 47 -7.49 10.03 -1.22
N VAL A 48 -7.94 8.80 -1.40
CA VAL A 48 -7.49 7.91 -2.46
C VAL A 48 -8.69 7.41 -3.26
N SER A 49 -8.54 7.39 -4.59
CA SER A 49 -9.56 6.95 -5.53
C SER A 49 -9.18 5.59 -6.11
N PHE A 50 -10.07 4.61 -6.01
CA PHE A 50 -9.91 3.30 -6.62
C PHE A 50 -10.85 3.19 -7.82
N TRP A 51 -10.28 3.17 -9.03
CA TRP A 51 -11.05 3.27 -10.28
C TRP A 51 -11.52 1.93 -10.86
N ILE A 52 -10.96 0.80 -10.41
CA ILE A 52 -11.33 -0.53 -10.92
C ILE A 52 -11.37 -1.51 -9.75
N THR A 53 -12.57 -2.04 -9.50
CA THR A 53 -12.79 -3.15 -8.57
C THR A 53 -13.34 -4.34 -9.33
N LYS A 54 -13.23 -5.54 -8.74
CA LYS A 54 -13.75 -6.81 -9.31
C LYS A 54 -15.25 -6.78 -9.65
N SER A 55 -15.99 -5.78 -9.17
CA SER A 55 -17.43 -5.56 -9.38
C SER A 55 -17.74 -4.29 -10.18
N GLY A 56 -16.75 -3.62 -10.77
CA GLY A 56 -16.94 -2.44 -11.64
C GLY A 56 -17.37 -1.15 -10.92
N ARG A 57 -17.21 -1.06 -9.59
CA ARG A 57 -17.56 0.16 -8.83
C ARG A 57 -16.32 0.90 -8.38
N SER A 58 -16.21 2.17 -8.78
CA SER A 58 -15.19 3.08 -8.28
C SER A 58 -15.58 3.64 -6.93
N ARG A 59 -14.60 3.93 -6.08
CA ARG A 59 -14.84 4.61 -4.80
C ARG A 59 -13.67 5.51 -4.44
N THR A 60 -13.99 6.59 -3.75
CA THR A 60 -13.01 7.48 -3.13
C THR A 60 -13.19 7.41 -1.63
N ILE A 61 -12.11 7.17 -0.90
CA ILE A 61 -12.15 7.06 0.56
C ILE A 61 -11.20 8.10 1.20
N PRO A 62 -11.51 8.61 2.40
CA PRO A 62 -10.56 9.40 3.16
C PRO A 62 -9.37 8.53 3.61
N MET A 63 -8.18 9.12 3.68
CA MET A 63 -6.99 8.45 4.21
C MET A 63 -6.76 8.82 5.67
N THR A 64 -6.42 7.82 6.49
CA THR A 64 -5.89 8.03 7.85
C THR A 64 -4.50 8.67 7.77
N GLU A 65 -4.07 9.34 8.84
CA GLU A 65 -2.68 9.86 8.90
C GLU A 65 -1.65 8.73 8.75
N ARG A 66 -1.91 7.56 9.34
CA ARG A 66 -1.03 6.40 9.21
C ARG A 66 -0.93 5.92 7.75
N ALA A 67 -2.03 5.88 6.99
CA ALA A 67 -2.00 5.54 5.57
C ALA A 67 -1.23 6.57 4.73
N LYS A 68 -1.35 7.87 5.07
CA LYS A 68 -0.57 8.94 4.40
C LYS A 68 0.93 8.76 4.61
N GLU A 69 1.37 8.31 5.78
CA GLU A 69 2.79 8.02 6.01
C GLU A 69 3.27 6.83 5.17
N MET A 70 2.45 5.80 5.00
CA MET A 70 2.85 4.59 4.26
C MET A 70 3.04 4.84 2.76
N ILE A 71 2.33 5.81 2.17
CA ILE A 71 2.49 6.15 0.74
C ILE A 71 3.70 7.04 0.45
N LYS A 72 4.35 7.63 1.47
CA LYS A 72 5.57 8.41 1.29
C LYS A 72 6.70 7.48 0.90
N LEU A 73 7.35 7.78 -0.21
CA LEU A 73 8.56 7.06 -0.59
C LEU A 73 9.76 7.58 0.21
N PRO A 74 10.72 6.69 0.54
CA PRO A 74 12.04 7.14 0.96
C PRO A 74 12.60 8.11 -0.09
N PRO A 75 13.38 9.12 0.31
CA PRO A 75 14.10 9.95 -0.65
C PRO A 75 14.99 9.05 -1.51
N THR A 76 14.63 8.90 -2.79
CA THR A 76 15.40 8.10 -3.75
C THR A 76 16.65 8.90 -4.12
N THR A 77 17.83 8.34 -3.86
CA THR A 77 19.11 9.00 -4.16
C THR A 77 19.36 9.12 -5.67
N GLU A 78 18.93 8.14 -6.48
CA GLU A 78 19.09 8.17 -7.93
C GLU A 78 17.97 7.35 -8.60
N GLY A 79 17.08 8.00 -9.37
CA GLY A 79 16.10 7.29 -10.19
C GLY A 79 14.79 8.03 -10.50
N ARG A 80 14.07 7.52 -11.51
CA ARG A 80 12.72 7.98 -11.85
C ARG A 80 11.75 7.52 -10.76
N ARG A 81 10.94 8.45 -10.24
CA ARG A 81 9.85 8.13 -9.30
C ARG A 81 8.98 6.99 -9.87
N PRO A 82 8.70 5.92 -9.09
CA PRO A 82 7.86 4.82 -9.56
C PRO A 82 6.44 5.31 -9.87
N LYS A 83 5.65 4.53 -10.61
CA LYS A 83 4.31 4.93 -11.07
C LYS A 83 3.32 5.23 -9.93
N GLY A 84 3.53 4.59 -8.79
CA GLY A 84 2.70 4.73 -7.59
C GLY A 84 3.44 4.29 -6.33
N PRO A 85 2.79 4.37 -5.16
CA PRO A 85 3.43 4.20 -3.86
C PRO A 85 3.92 2.78 -3.58
N PHE A 86 3.33 1.77 -4.23
CA PHE A 86 3.62 0.34 -4.01
C PHE A 86 4.10 -0.39 -5.27
N ALA A 87 4.48 0.36 -6.32
CA ALA A 87 4.82 -0.22 -7.62
C ALA A 87 6.14 -1.02 -7.64
N MET A 88 6.89 -1.03 -6.54
CA MET A 88 8.08 -1.89 -6.36
C MET A 88 7.73 -3.34 -6.01
N LEU A 89 6.48 -3.62 -5.62
CA LEU A 89 6.02 -4.97 -5.30
C LEU A 89 5.12 -5.53 -6.40
N THR A 90 5.29 -6.82 -6.67
CA THR A 90 4.29 -7.61 -7.40
C THR A 90 3.39 -8.35 -6.43
N GLN A 91 2.21 -8.77 -6.91
CA GLN A 91 1.29 -9.56 -6.11
C GLN A 91 1.91 -10.88 -5.64
N ALA A 92 2.72 -11.54 -6.47
CA ALA A 92 3.39 -12.78 -6.12
C ALA A 92 4.42 -12.57 -5.00
N GLN A 93 5.28 -11.54 -5.12
CA GLN A 93 6.26 -11.20 -4.08
C GLN A 93 5.59 -10.88 -2.74
N TYR A 94 4.55 -10.05 -2.75
CA TYR A 94 3.84 -9.72 -1.52
C TYR A 94 3.21 -10.95 -0.87
N ARG A 95 2.59 -11.84 -1.66
CA ARG A 95 1.98 -13.08 -1.13
C ARG A 95 2.99 -14.04 -0.54
N ALA A 96 4.19 -14.14 -1.11
CA ALA A 96 5.26 -14.95 -0.54
C ALA A 96 5.63 -14.43 0.86
N ILE A 97 5.90 -13.11 0.98
CA ILE A 97 6.25 -12.48 2.27
C ILE A 97 5.13 -12.61 3.32
N TRP A 98 3.87 -12.53 2.88
CA TRP A 98 2.70 -12.61 3.75
C TRP A 98 2.42 -14.03 4.27
N ASN A 99 2.70 -15.07 3.46
CA ASN A 99 2.37 -16.45 3.80
C ASN A 99 3.46 -17.18 4.61
N GLU A 100 4.64 -16.58 4.73
CA GLU A 100 5.74 -17.04 5.60
C GLU A 100 5.55 -16.60 7.05
#